data_AF-A0A7C1RR65-F1
#
_entry.id   AF-A0A7C1RR65-F1
#
_cell.length_a   1.000
_cell.length_b   1.000
_cell.length_c   1.000
_cell.angle_alpha   90.00
_cell.angle_beta   90.00
_cell.angle_gamma   90.00
#
_symmetry.space_group_name_H-M   'P 1'
#
loop_
_entity.id
_entity.type
_entity.pdbx_description
1 polymer ?
#
loop_
_entity_poly.entity_id
_entity_poly.type
_entity_poly.pdbx_seq_one_letter_code
_entity_poly.pdbx_strand_id
1 'polypeptide(L)'
;MDENQVNDLLKDVKIDKERIKKSIYTILDMYHLKLGDVSVSRKKLDSSEIFVAAVEECNLADAKRIMEEKYPDILPAPITILEFKGKYVLFMGSNRSVIFVLKDKKPDCIIVKIPDTIKEPMIVSEAKSTLKQIIEKQK
;
A
#
# COMPACT_ATOMS: atom_id res chain seq x y z
N MET A 1 -10.77 2.68 17.55
CA MET A 1 -9.40 3.07 17.16
C MET A 1 -9.36 4.58 17.07
N ASP A 2 -8.43 5.21 17.78
CA ASP A 2 -8.28 6.67 17.85
C ASP A 2 -7.31 7.15 16.75
N GLU A 3 -7.49 8.37 16.24
CA GLU A 3 -6.62 9.00 15.22
C GLU A 3 -5.16 9.08 15.71
N ASN A 4 -4.97 9.14 17.03
CA ASN A 4 -3.67 9.04 17.70
C ASN A 4 -2.89 7.78 17.31
N GLN A 5 -3.55 6.63 17.14
CA GLN A 5 -2.86 5.39 16.75
C GLN A 5 -2.30 5.45 15.33
N VAL A 6 -3.03 6.10 14.40
CA VAL A 6 -2.53 6.30 13.03
C VAL A 6 -1.36 7.29 13.03
N ASN A 7 -1.45 8.36 13.83
CA ASN A 7 -0.36 9.32 13.99
C ASN A 7 0.91 8.65 14.55
N ASP A 8 0.77 7.77 15.55
CA ASP A 8 1.88 7.03 16.14
C ASP A 8 2.56 6.09 15.13
N LEU A 9 1.78 5.40 14.30
CA LEU A 9 2.32 4.56 13.22
C LEU A 9 3.12 5.35 12.18
N LEU A 10 2.84 6.65 12.04
CA LEU A 10 3.44 7.55 11.06
C LEU A 10 4.47 8.52 11.66
N LYS A 11 4.85 8.37 12.94
CA LYS A 11 5.73 9.31 13.64
C LYS A 11 7.07 9.54 12.90
N ASP A 12 7.68 8.46 12.40
CA ASP A 12 9.00 8.47 11.75
C ASP A 12 8.96 8.69 10.23
N VAL A 13 7.77 8.84 9.64
CA VAL A 13 7.63 9.10 8.19
C VAL A 13 8.05 10.55 7.91
N LYS A 14 8.92 10.81 6.94
CA LYS A 14 9.43 12.18 6.72
C LYS A 14 8.57 13.01 5.78
N ILE A 15 7.93 12.36 4.80
CA ILE A 15 7.15 13.00 3.73
C ILE A 15 5.85 12.23 3.48
N ASP A 16 4.90 12.84 2.79
CA ASP A 16 3.65 12.20 2.33
C ASP A 16 2.75 11.61 3.45
N LYS A 17 2.92 11.99 4.73
CA LYS A 17 2.10 11.49 5.86
C LYS A 17 0.60 11.63 5.61
N GLU A 18 0.17 12.83 5.23
CA GLU A 18 -1.24 13.14 4.99
C GLU A 18 -1.83 12.34 3.83
N ARG A 19 -0.99 11.97 2.85
CA ARG A 19 -1.41 11.10 1.75
C ARG A 19 -1.69 9.68 2.24
N ILE A 20 -0.89 9.16 3.17
CA ILE A 20 -1.14 7.84 3.78
C ILE A 20 -2.45 7.85 4.56
N LYS A 21 -2.67 8.88 5.39
CA LYS A 21 -3.93 9.05 6.11
C LYS A 21 -5.12 9.07 5.15
N LYS A 22 -5.04 9.89 4.10
CA LYS A 22 -6.06 9.95 3.06
C LYS A 22 -6.35 8.59 2.45
N SER A 23 -5.31 7.78 2.15
CA SER A 23 -5.50 6.42 1.66
C SER A 23 -6.21 5.50 2.67
N ILE A 24 -5.89 5.58 3.97
CA ILE A 24 -6.60 4.84 5.01
C ILE A 24 -8.07 5.24 5.04
N TYR A 25 -8.38 6.54 5.11
CA TYR A 25 -9.77 7.02 5.13
C TYR A 25 -10.52 6.67 3.85
N THR A 26 -9.86 6.66 2.69
CA THR A 26 -10.47 6.22 1.43
C THR A 26 -10.90 4.74 1.49
N ILE A 27 -10.12 3.87 2.14
CA ILE A 27 -10.53 2.47 2.39
C ILE A 27 -11.80 2.44 3.25
N LEU A 28 -11.81 3.20 4.34
CA LEU A 28 -12.94 3.24 5.26
C LEU A 28 -14.21 3.72 4.55
N ASP A 29 -14.12 4.82 3.81
CA ASP A 29 -15.24 5.41 3.07
C ASP A 29 -15.79 4.45 2.03
N MET A 30 -14.93 3.74 1.30
CA MET A 30 -15.31 2.79 0.25
C MET A 30 -16.13 1.61 0.79
N TYR A 31 -15.89 1.20 2.03
CA TYR A 31 -16.59 0.09 2.67
C TYR A 31 -17.54 0.54 3.78
N HIS A 32 -17.82 1.85 3.89
CA HIS A 32 -18.66 2.46 4.91
C HIS A 32 -18.27 2.09 6.36
N LEU A 33 -16.98 2.03 6.62
CA LEU A 33 -16.40 1.67 7.91
C LEU A 33 -15.95 2.91 8.69
N LYS A 34 -15.80 2.74 10.00
CA LYS A 34 -15.11 3.69 10.88
C LYS A 34 -13.78 3.10 11.29
N LEU A 35 -12.87 3.95 11.79
CA LEU A 35 -11.58 3.49 12.34
C LEU A 35 -11.78 2.43 13.44
N GLY A 36 -12.86 2.52 14.24
CA GLY A 36 -13.19 1.51 15.24
C GLY A 36 -13.49 0.11 14.71
N ASP A 37 -13.84 -0.01 13.43
CA ASP A 37 -14.27 -1.26 12.81
C ASP A 37 -13.12 -2.02 12.14
N VAL A 38 -11.94 -1.39 12.03
CA VAL A 38 -10.77 -1.95 11.36
C VAL A 38 -9.60 -2.11 12.32
N SER A 39 -8.63 -2.95 11.93
CA SER A 39 -7.31 -2.95 12.54
C SER A 39 -6.31 -2.30 11.59
N VAL A 40 -5.51 -1.36 12.12
CA VAL A 40 -4.44 -0.72 11.35
C VAL A 40 -3.09 -1.00 12.00
N SER A 41 -2.14 -1.47 11.20
CA SER A 41 -0.79 -1.82 11.64
C SER A 41 0.26 -1.40 10.60
N ARG A 42 1.54 -1.40 10.99
CA ARG A 42 2.68 -1.14 10.09
C ARG A 42 3.62 -2.33 10.08
N LYS A 43 3.98 -2.82 8.89
CA LYS A 43 4.83 -4.01 8.68
C LYS A 43 5.57 -3.87 7.37
N LYS A 44 6.81 -4.38 7.31
CA LYS A 44 7.49 -4.64 6.03
C LYS A 44 7.00 -5.96 5.44
N LEU A 45 6.59 -5.96 4.18
CA LEU A 45 6.10 -7.13 3.45
C LEU A 45 7.06 -7.52 2.33
N ASP A 46 7.06 -8.80 1.92
CA ASP A 46 7.68 -9.20 0.67
C ASP A 46 6.80 -8.75 -0.52
N SER A 47 7.45 -8.28 -1.58
CA SER A 47 6.80 -7.96 -2.85
C SER A 47 5.99 -9.13 -3.45
N SER A 48 6.32 -10.38 -3.12
CA SER A 48 5.55 -11.56 -3.53
C SER A 48 4.27 -11.79 -2.70
N GLU A 49 4.14 -11.15 -1.54
CA GLU A 49 2.93 -11.24 -0.71
C GLU A 49 1.88 -10.19 -1.09
N ILE A 50 2.29 -9.13 -1.79
CA ILE A 50 1.44 -7.98 -2.13
C ILE A 50 0.80 -8.20 -3.50
N PHE A 51 -0.51 -8.35 -3.51
CA PHE A 51 -1.30 -8.42 -4.74
C PHE A 51 -1.63 -7.02 -5.27
N VAL A 52 -1.72 -6.89 -6.58
CA VAL A 52 -1.98 -5.63 -7.29
C VAL A 52 -3.25 -5.78 -8.13
N ALA A 53 -4.21 -4.89 -7.92
CA ALA A 53 -5.43 -4.82 -8.72
C ALA A 53 -5.24 -4.06 -10.04
N ALA A 54 -4.55 -2.91 -9.99
CA ALA A 54 -4.29 -2.04 -11.14
C ALA A 54 -2.87 -2.27 -11.70
N VAL A 55 -2.71 -3.31 -12.51
CA VAL A 55 -1.39 -3.71 -13.04
C VAL A 55 -0.78 -2.66 -13.96
N GLU A 56 -1.59 -2.05 -14.83
CA GLU A 56 -1.13 -1.07 -15.83
C GLU A 56 -0.53 0.19 -15.20
N GLU A 57 -0.92 0.51 -13.97
CA GLU A 57 -0.42 1.70 -13.29
C GLU A 57 1.00 1.49 -12.73
N CYS A 58 1.46 0.25 -12.56
CA CYS A 58 2.73 -0.08 -11.92
C CYS A 58 3.84 -0.18 -12.97
N ASN A 59 4.33 0.96 -13.46
CA ASN A 59 5.30 1.04 -14.55
C ASN A 59 6.75 1.17 -14.03
N LEU A 60 7.61 0.22 -14.42
CA LEU A 60 9.00 0.19 -13.97
C LEU A 60 9.85 1.35 -14.49
N ALA A 61 9.63 1.78 -15.73
CA ALA A 61 10.39 2.88 -16.35
C ALA A 61 10.04 4.21 -15.67
N ASP A 62 8.75 4.50 -15.49
CA ASP A 62 8.31 5.68 -14.77
C ASP A 62 8.72 5.65 -13.30
N ALA A 63 8.66 4.49 -12.64
CA ALA A 63 9.14 4.34 -11.27
C ALA A 63 10.62 4.73 -11.15
N LYS A 64 11.49 4.28 -12.06
CA LYS A 64 12.91 4.67 -12.08
C LYS A 64 13.08 6.19 -12.27
N ARG A 65 12.38 6.77 -13.24
CA ARG A 65 12.41 8.22 -13.49
C ARG A 65 11.97 9.03 -12.26
N ILE A 66 10.83 8.68 -11.66
CA ILE A 66 10.32 9.35 -10.46
C ILE A 66 11.26 9.15 -9.27
N MET A 67 11.89 7.98 -9.14
CA MET A 67 12.86 7.71 -8.09
C MET A 67 14.04 8.68 -8.16
N GLU A 68 14.60 8.89 -9.35
CA GLU A 68 15.71 9.80 -9.59
C GLU A 68 15.31 11.27 -9.33
N GLU A 69 14.12 11.68 -9.78
CA GLU A 69 13.65 13.07 -9.66
C GLU A 69 13.22 13.44 -8.23
N LYS A 70 12.49 12.55 -7.53
CA LYS A 70 11.77 12.90 -6.28
C LYS A 70 12.26 12.16 -5.05
N TYR A 71 12.89 11.00 -5.24
CA TYR A 71 13.32 10.15 -4.13
C TYR A 71 14.80 9.77 -4.22
N PRO A 72 15.77 10.64 -4.60
CA PRO A 72 17.15 10.22 -4.78
C PRO A 72 17.73 9.62 -3.49
N ASP A 73 17.63 10.33 -2.37
CA ASP A 73 18.26 9.95 -1.09
C ASP A 73 17.27 9.60 0.03
N ILE A 74 15.99 9.47 -0.32
CA ILE A 74 14.93 9.18 0.66
C ILE A 74 14.18 7.91 0.26
N LEU A 75 13.64 7.20 1.26
CA LEU A 75 12.65 6.17 1.01
C LEU A 75 11.28 6.81 0.80
N PRO A 76 10.47 6.31 -0.13
CA PRO A 76 9.08 6.74 -0.23
C PRO A 76 8.34 6.41 1.07
N ALA A 77 7.28 7.18 1.34
CA ALA A 77 6.34 6.89 2.41
C ALA A 77 5.83 5.43 2.35
N PRO A 78 5.48 4.82 3.51
CA PRO A 78 4.84 3.53 3.55
C PRO A 78 3.64 3.44 2.61
N ILE A 79 3.46 2.29 1.97
CA ILE A 79 2.33 2.05 1.06
C ILE A 79 1.12 1.52 1.83
N THR A 80 -0.08 1.97 1.47
CA THR A 80 -1.31 1.49 2.10
C THR A 80 -1.75 0.17 1.46
N ILE A 81 -1.94 -0.84 2.29
CA ILE A 81 -2.34 -2.20 1.94
C ILE A 81 -3.70 -2.47 2.58
N LEU A 82 -4.63 -3.00 1.80
CA LEU A 82 -5.87 -3.59 2.29
C LEU A 82 -5.63 -5.07 2.61
N GLU A 83 -5.93 -5.50 3.83
CA GLU A 83 -5.96 -6.91 4.19
C GLU A 83 -7.42 -7.38 4.30
N PHE A 84 -7.76 -8.44 3.55
CA PHE A 84 -9.05 -9.14 3.68
C PHE A 84 -8.80 -10.64 3.66
N LYS A 85 -9.26 -11.37 4.70
CA LYS A 85 -9.08 -12.83 4.84
C LYS A 85 -7.63 -13.30 4.59
N GLY A 86 -6.65 -12.53 5.09
CA GLY A 86 -5.21 -12.82 4.95
C GLY A 86 -4.60 -12.48 3.60
N LYS A 87 -5.37 -11.97 2.62
CA LYS A 87 -4.85 -11.49 1.34
C LYS A 87 -4.46 -10.02 1.45
N TYR A 88 -3.21 -9.70 1.14
CA TYR A 88 -2.67 -8.33 1.12
C TYR A 88 -2.78 -7.72 -0.27
N VAL A 89 -3.54 -6.64 -0.41
CA VAL A 89 -3.79 -5.99 -1.69
C VAL A 89 -3.35 -4.54 -1.64
N LEU A 90 -2.58 -4.13 -2.64
CA LEU A 90 -2.16 -2.76 -2.83
C LEU A 90 -3.37 -1.88 -3.11
N PHE A 91 -3.69 -0.98 -2.17
CA PHE A 91 -4.88 -0.15 -2.28
C PHE A 91 -4.63 1.10 -3.13
N MET A 92 -3.52 1.80 -2.87
CA MET A 92 -3.18 3.03 -3.58
C MET A 92 -1.66 3.20 -3.68
N GLY A 93 -1.11 3.04 -4.88
CA GLY A 93 0.27 3.45 -5.15
C GLY A 93 0.97 2.55 -6.13
N SER A 94 0.96 2.93 -7.40
CA SER A 94 1.38 2.06 -8.47
C SER A 94 2.88 2.15 -8.77
N ASN A 95 3.41 3.35 -9.00
CA ASN A 95 4.85 3.56 -9.20
C ASN A 95 5.62 3.64 -7.88
N ARG A 96 5.00 4.16 -6.80
CA ARG A 96 5.66 4.26 -5.48
C ARG A 96 5.98 2.90 -4.87
N SER A 97 5.08 1.92 -5.04
CA SER A 97 5.32 0.56 -4.57
C SER A 97 6.52 -0.07 -5.29
N VAL A 98 6.62 0.16 -6.60
CA VAL A 98 7.79 -0.24 -7.40
C VAL A 98 9.06 0.48 -6.94
N ILE A 99 9.02 1.81 -6.72
CA ILE A 99 10.15 2.58 -6.19
C ILE A 99 10.64 2.00 -4.86
N PHE A 100 9.71 1.65 -3.96
CA PHE A 100 10.07 1.03 -2.69
C PHE A 100 10.82 -0.28 -2.91
N VAL A 101 10.29 -1.15 -3.77
CA VAL A 101 10.94 -2.44 -4.10
C VAL A 101 12.33 -2.22 -4.71
N LEU A 102 12.50 -1.20 -5.56
CA LEU A 102 13.80 -0.87 -6.14
C LEU A 102 14.84 -0.44 -5.08
N LYS A 103 14.40 0.26 -4.02
CA LYS A 103 15.29 0.77 -2.97
C LYS A 103 15.58 -0.22 -1.83
N ASP A 104 14.56 -0.88 -1.29
CA ASP A 104 14.67 -1.67 -0.05
C ASP A 104 14.21 -3.12 -0.21
N LYS A 105 13.69 -3.51 -1.39
CA LYS A 105 13.12 -4.83 -1.74
C LYS A 105 11.90 -5.28 -0.92
N LYS A 106 11.81 -4.87 0.35
CA LYS A 106 10.72 -5.15 1.29
C LYS A 106 9.94 -3.87 1.60
N PRO A 107 8.87 -3.58 0.86
CA PRO A 107 8.04 -2.41 1.10
C PRO A 107 7.57 -2.28 2.54
N ASP A 108 7.74 -1.09 3.10
CA ASP A 108 7.13 -0.69 4.36
C ASP A 108 5.66 -0.33 4.09
N CYS A 109 4.75 -0.96 4.83
CA CYS A 109 3.34 -0.95 4.53
C CYS A 109 2.53 -0.53 5.76
N ILE A 110 1.50 0.29 5.54
CA ILE A 110 0.38 0.42 6.46
C ILE A 110 -0.71 -0.54 6.03
N ILE A 111 -0.99 -1.53 6.86
CA ILE A 111 -1.99 -2.55 6.61
C ILE A 111 -3.29 -2.12 7.29
N VAL A 112 -4.34 -1.97 6.50
CA VAL A 112 -5.72 -1.75 6.95
C VAL A 112 -6.46 -3.06 6.77
N LYS A 113 -6.71 -3.75 7.88
CA LYS A 113 -7.47 -4.99 7.91
C LYS A 113 -8.94 -4.68 8.13
N ILE A 114 -9.77 -5.04 7.16
CA ILE A 114 -11.23 -4.89 7.25
C ILE A 114 -11.86 -6.19 7.78
N PRO A 115 -13.05 -6.12 8.42
CA PRO A 115 -13.77 -7.29 8.91
C PRO A 115 -14.14 -8.30 7.81
N ASP A 116 -14.04 -9.59 8.15
CA ASP A 116 -14.41 -10.69 7.25
C ASP A 116 -15.93 -10.80 7.01
N THR A 117 -16.74 -10.06 7.79
CA THR A 117 -18.20 -9.94 7.63
C THR A 117 -18.60 -9.08 6.43
N ILE A 118 -17.67 -8.31 5.88
CA ILE A 118 -17.90 -7.51 4.68
C ILE A 118 -17.80 -8.42 3.45
N LYS A 119 -18.64 -8.15 2.45
CA LYS A 119 -18.52 -8.79 1.13
C LYS A 119 -17.11 -8.56 0.59
N GLU A 120 -16.54 -9.57 -0.06
CA GLU A 120 -15.20 -9.46 -0.64
C GLU A 120 -15.07 -8.19 -1.50
N PRO A 121 -14.09 -7.32 -1.20
CA PRO A 121 -13.87 -6.13 -1.98
C PRO A 121 -13.54 -6.42 -3.44
N MET A 122 -14.08 -5.63 -4.36
CA MET A 122 -13.78 -5.75 -5.80
C MET A 122 -12.28 -5.68 -6.08
N ILE A 123 -11.56 -4.74 -5.45
CA ILE A 123 -10.11 -4.62 -5.58
C ILE A 123 -9.37 -5.90 -5.16
N VAL A 124 -9.90 -6.63 -4.18
CA VAL A 124 -9.32 -7.90 -3.72
C VAL A 124 -9.56 -9.01 -4.74
N SER A 125 -10.76 -9.05 -5.33
CA SER A 125 -11.12 -10.01 -6.36
C SER A 125 -10.36 -9.77 -7.68
N GLU A 126 -10.08 -8.52 -8.02
CA GLU A 126 -9.33 -8.14 -9.22
C GLU A 126 -7.82 -8.36 -9.09
N ALA A 127 -7.28 -8.33 -7.87
CA ALA A 127 -5.86 -8.45 -7.62
C ALA A 127 -5.37 -9.90 -7.83
N LYS A 128 -4.95 -10.21 -9.06
CA LYS A 128 -4.53 -11.56 -9.50
C LYS A 128 -3.02 -11.76 -9.59
N SER A 129 -2.25 -10.68 -9.68
CA SER A 129 -0.79 -10.74 -9.78
C SER A 129 -0.15 -10.06 -8.58
N THR A 130 1.02 -10.53 -8.19
CA THR A 130 1.82 -9.92 -7.12
C THR A 130 2.70 -8.79 -7.66
N LEU A 131 3.08 -7.86 -6.81
CA LEU A 131 3.97 -6.75 -7.16
C LEU A 131 5.29 -7.27 -7.74
N LYS A 132 5.84 -8.36 -7.18
CA LYS A 132 7.01 -9.05 -7.73
C LYS A 132 6.80 -9.48 -9.19
N GLN A 133 5.71 -10.21 -9.47
CA GLN A 133 5.39 -10.68 -10.83
C GLN A 133 5.20 -9.52 -11.80
N ILE A 134 4.60 -8.41 -11.36
CA ILE A 134 4.41 -7.22 -12.20
C ILE A 134 5.75 -6.59 -12.58
N ILE A 135 6.68 -6.46 -11.63
CA ILE A 135 8.00 -5.91 -11.89
C ILE A 135 8.82 -6.85 -12.80
N GLU A 136 8.75 -8.15 -12.57
CA GLU A 136 9.48 -9.15 -13.35
C GLU A 136 9.03 -9.23 -14.82
N LYS A 137 7.73 -9.04 -15.10
CA LYS A 137 7.19 -9.02 -16.47
C LYS A 137 7.64 -7.81 -17.31
N GLN A 138 8.20 -6.78 -16.68
CA GLN A 138 8.61 -5.52 -17.32
C GLN A 138 10.13 -5.39 -17.49
N LYS A 139 10.90 -6.43 -17.11
CA LYS A 139 12.34 -6.50 -17.31
C LYS A 139 12.67 -7.11 -18.66
#